data_AF-A0A8I6WFL2-F1
#
_entry.id   AF-A0A8I6WFL2-F1
#
_cell.length_a   1.000
_cell.length_b   1.000
_cell.length_c   1.000
_cell.angle_alpha   90.00
_cell.angle_beta   90.00
_cell.angle_gamma   90.00
#
_symmetry.space_group_name_H-M   'P 1'
#
loop_
_entity.id
_entity.type
_entity.pdbx_description
1 polymer ?
#
loop_
_entity_poly.entity_id
_entity_poly.type
_entity_poly.pdbx_seq_one_letter_code
_entity_poly.pdbx_strand_id
1 'polypeptide(L)'
;MGIENSALDVCLEHGLSPERRVAFEGFETGRRFLVCAQPPPQNCGFVGWVDQEWPHRMQNALLKLWEMLEDSKSARRDDNLENSLKIHHLTEEKRNLDANYDKLVEDVNQLLNLAEAQGMVIRTQKANHLKEKEKLSEENYNLKLQVDKLSKSEDKLNGLKKGIENLIKRRDELKIQIADQLKALEKNQQKLKMMRDILDG
;
A
#
# COMPACT_ATOMS: atom_id res chain seq x y z
N MET A 1 -26.97 -35.20 -85.11
CA MET A 1 -26.97 -36.59 -84.62
C MET A 1 -25.51 -37.02 -84.52
N GLY A 2 -24.95 -36.98 -83.31
CA GLY A 2 -23.58 -37.45 -83.05
C GLY A 2 -23.65 -38.91 -82.62
N ILE A 3 -22.84 -39.75 -83.24
CA ILE A 3 -22.70 -41.17 -82.88
C ILE A 3 -22.01 -41.22 -81.52
N GLU A 4 -22.71 -41.68 -80.49
CA GLU A 4 -22.09 -42.05 -79.21
C GLU A 4 -21.35 -43.38 -79.43
N ASN A 5 -20.06 -43.30 -79.75
CA ASN A 5 -19.17 -44.45 -79.66
C ASN A 5 -18.89 -44.75 -78.18
N SER A 6 -19.80 -45.47 -77.53
CA SER A 6 -19.60 -46.14 -76.22
C SER A 6 -18.59 -47.27 -76.36
N ALA A 7 -17.30 -46.94 -76.42
CA ALA A 7 -16.23 -47.93 -76.61
C ALA A 7 -15.37 -48.20 -75.37
N LEU A 8 -15.72 -47.68 -74.18
CA LEU A 8 -15.01 -47.98 -72.92
C LEU A 8 -15.97 -48.01 -71.72
N ASP A 9 -16.93 -48.93 -71.73
CA ASP A 9 -17.89 -49.12 -70.62
C ASP A 9 -17.38 -50.09 -69.54
N VAL A 10 -16.13 -50.59 -69.64
CA VAL A 10 -15.53 -51.52 -68.66
C VAL A 10 -14.07 -51.19 -68.37
N CYS A 11 -13.66 -51.38 -67.12
CA CYS A 11 -12.25 -51.41 -66.72
C CYS A 11 -11.55 -52.60 -67.40
N LEU A 12 -10.51 -52.34 -68.20
CA LEU A 12 -9.87 -53.38 -69.01
C LEU A 12 -9.16 -54.47 -68.19
N GLU A 13 -8.66 -54.15 -67.00
CA GLU A 13 -7.97 -55.13 -66.15
C GLU A 13 -8.93 -56.01 -65.33
N HIS A 14 -10.10 -55.49 -64.95
CA HIS A 14 -11.01 -56.16 -64.01
C HIS A 14 -12.36 -56.54 -64.63
N GLY A 15 -12.67 -56.08 -65.84
CA GLY A 15 -13.94 -56.34 -66.53
C GLY A 15 -15.17 -55.72 -65.82
N LEU A 16 -14.96 -54.90 -64.80
CA LEU A 16 -16.03 -54.26 -64.04
C LEU A 16 -16.46 -52.94 -64.69
N SER A 17 -17.74 -52.60 -64.55
CA SER A 17 -18.24 -51.26 -64.88
C SER A 17 -17.48 -50.22 -64.05
N PRO A 18 -16.89 -49.20 -64.68
CA PRO A 18 -16.18 -48.16 -63.95
C PRO A 18 -17.15 -47.26 -63.18
N GLU A 19 -16.66 -46.67 -62.09
CA GLU A 19 -17.39 -45.68 -61.30
C GLU A 19 -17.21 -44.29 -61.93
N ARG A 20 -18.30 -43.52 -62.04
CA ARG A 20 -18.25 -42.13 -62.54
C ARG A 20 -18.00 -41.17 -61.39
N ARG A 21 -16.99 -40.32 -61.54
CA ARG A 21 -16.61 -39.25 -60.61
C ARG A 21 -16.53 -37.90 -61.31
N VAL A 22 -16.43 -36.83 -60.52
CA VAL A 22 -16.26 -35.45 -61.00
C VAL A 22 -14.95 -34.91 -60.44
N ALA A 23 -14.15 -34.28 -61.28
CA ALA A 23 -12.92 -33.64 -60.85
C ALA A 23 -13.26 -32.37 -60.05
N PHE A 24 -12.60 -32.22 -58.90
CA PHE A 24 -12.89 -31.14 -57.97
C PHE A 24 -11.72 -30.17 -57.79
N GLU A 25 -10.62 -30.33 -58.55
CA GLU A 25 -9.43 -29.49 -58.42
C GLU A 25 -8.85 -29.13 -59.80
N GLY A 26 -8.14 -28.00 -59.84
CA GLY A 26 -7.38 -27.55 -61.01
C GLY A 26 -8.25 -27.19 -62.20
N PHE A 27 -7.64 -27.18 -63.39
CA PHE A 27 -8.31 -26.77 -64.63
C PHE A 27 -9.35 -27.78 -65.13
N GLU A 28 -9.44 -28.97 -64.54
CA GLU A 28 -10.42 -30.00 -64.90
C GLU A 28 -11.67 -29.98 -64.02
N THR A 29 -11.75 -29.03 -63.08
CA THR A 29 -12.88 -28.88 -62.17
C THR A 29 -14.23 -28.95 -62.91
N GLY A 30 -15.11 -29.81 -62.42
CA GLY A 30 -16.45 -30.04 -62.97
C GLY A 30 -16.53 -31.09 -64.08
N ARG A 31 -15.41 -31.56 -64.66
CA ARG A 31 -15.43 -32.63 -65.67
C ARG A 31 -15.64 -33.99 -65.03
N ARG A 32 -16.39 -34.85 -65.72
CA ARG A 32 -16.65 -36.22 -65.33
C ARG A 32 -15.60 -37.17 -65.88
N PHE A 33 -15.14 -38.08 -65.03
CA PHE A 33 -14.23 -39.16 -65.39
C PHE A 33 -14.70 -40.48 -64.81
N LEU A 34 -14.30 -41.57 -65.44
CA LEU A 34 -14.54 -42.95 -65.06
C LEU A 34 -13.29 -43.48 -64.37
N VAL A 35 -13.46 -44.18 -63.25
CA VAL A 35 -12.39 -44.86 -62.51
C VAL A 35 -12.69 -46.33 -62.30
N CYS A 36 -11.65 -47.13 -62.06
CA CYS A 36 -11.85 -48.52 -61.65
C CYS A 36 -12.70 -48.59 -60.37
N ALA A 37 -13.73 -49.45 -60.37
CA ALA A 37 -14.61 -49.65 -59.21
C ALA A 37 -13.99 -50.54 -58.12
N GLN A 38 -12.83 -51.15 -58.35
CA GLN A 38 -12.13 -51.92 -57.32
C GLN A 38 -11.64 -50.98 -56.20
N PRO A 39 -11.81 -51.37 -54.91
CA PRO A 39 -11.25 -50.61 -53.80
C PRO A 39 -9.71 -50.71 -53.79
N PRO A 40 -9.00 -49.73 -53.21
CA PRO A 40 -7.58 -49.87 -52.91
C PRO A 40 -7.32 -51.06 -51.96
N PRO A 41 -6.25 -51.85 -52.15
CA PRO A 41 -5.17 -51.70 -53.13
C PRO A 41 -5.42 -52.38 -54.49
N GLN A 42 -6.57 -53.05 -54.71
CA GLN A 42 -6.87 -53.76 -55.97
C GLN A 42 -7.30 -52.83 -57.11
N ASN A 43 -7.32 -51.52 -56.88
CA ASN A 43 -7.58 -50.52 -57.92
C ASN A 43 -6.41 -50.45 -58.91
N CYS A 44 -6.66 -50.68 -60.20
CA CYS A 44 -5.64 -50.62 -61.25
C CYS A 44 -5.24 -49.21 -61.71
N GLY A 45 -5.85 -48.16 -61.15
CA GLY A 45 -5.56 -46.78 -61.54
C GLY A 45 -6.16 -46.36 -62.90
N PHE A 46 -7.08 -47.14 -63.47
CA PHE A 46 -7.81 -46.73 -64.68
C PHE A 46 -8.50 -45.37 -64.48
N VAL A 47 -8.27 -44.46 -65.42
CA VAL A 47 -8.95 -43.15 -65.52
C VAL A 47 -9.32 -42.90 -66.98
N GLY A 48 -10.59 -42.62 -67.25
CA GLY A 48 -11.08 -42.22 -68.58
C GLY A 48 -11.99 -40.99 -68.51
N TRP A 49 -11.77 -39.97 -69.33
CA TRP A 49 -12.61 -38.77 -69.33
C TRP A 49 -13.91 -38.97 -70.12
N VAL A 50 -15.04 -38.60 -69.53
CA VAL A 50 -16.37 -38.65 -70.16
C VAL A 50 -16.63 -37.35 -70.93
N ASP A 51 -16.30 -36.22 -70.31
CA ASP A 51 -16.51 -34.90 -70.90
C ASP A 51 -15.29 -34.51 -71.75
N GLN A 52 -15.52 -33.74 -72.82
CA GLN A 52 -14.43 -33.15 -73.60
C GLN A 52 -13.59 -32.21 -72.73
N GLU A 53 -12.34 -31.98 -73.13
CA GLU A 53 -11.51 -30.97 -72.50
C GLU A 53 -12.18 -29.61 -72.54
N TRP A 54 -12.08 -28.90 -71.42
CA TRP A 54 -12.53 -27.52 -71.39
C TRP A 54 -11.77 -26.69 -72.43
N PRO A 55 -12.44 -25.79 -73.17
CA PRO A 55 -11.73 -24.83 -74.00
C PRO A 55 -10.71 -24.05 -73.16
N HIS A 56 -9.56 -23.69 -73.73
CA HIS A 56 -8.48 -23.01 -72.98
C HIS A 56 -8.93 -21.80 -72.16
N ARG A 57 -9.93 -21.04 -72.63
CA ARG A 57 -10.50 -19.92 -71.85
C ARG A 57 -11.09 -20.37 -70.51
N MET A 58 -11.78 -21.50 -70.51
CA MET A 58 -12.39 -22.07 -69.31
C MET A 58 -11.33 -22.71 -68.40
N GLN A 59 -10.34 -23.41 -68.95
CA GLN A 59 -9.20 -23.92 -68.18
C GLN A 59 -8.49 -22.79 -67.42
N ASN A 60 -8.20 -21.67 -68.11
CA ASN A 60 -7.57 -20.50 -67.50
C ASN A 60 -8.46 -19.85 -66.42
N ALA A 61 -9.77 -19.77 -66.66
CA ALA A 61 -10.71 -19.23 -65.67
C ALA A 61 -10.74 -20.11 -64.40
N LEU A 62 -10.78 -21.43 -64.55
CA LEU A 62 -10.74 -22.38 -63.44
C LEU A 62 -9.42 -22.28 -62.66
N LEU A 63 -8.27 -22.22 -63.35
CA LEU A 63 -6.98 -22.00 -62.69
C LEU A 63 -6.95 -20.71 -61.89
N LYS A 64 -7.42 -19.60 -62.48
CA LYS A 64 -7.47 -18.31 -61.78
C LYS A 64 -8.34 -18.36 -60.53
N LEU A 65 -9.49 -19.05 -60.59
CA LEU A 65 -10.36 -19.24 -59.43
C LEU A 65 -9.69 -20.06 -58.32
N TRP A 66 -8.92 -21.10 -58.68
CA TRP A 66 -8.15 -21.89 -57.71
C TRP A 66 -7.02 -21.09 -57.08
N GLU A 67 -6.26 -20.32 -57.86
CA GLU A 67 -5.25 -19.39 -57.33
C GLU A 67 -5.88 -18.41 -56.34
N MET A 68 -6.98 -17.76 -56.72
CA MET A 68 -7.69 -16.82 -55.84
C MET A 68 -8.20 -17.48 -54.55
N LEU A 69 -8.66 -18.73 -54.63
CA LEU A 69 -9.11 -19.48 -53.47
C LEU A 69 -7.94 -19.79 -52.53
N GLU A 70 -6.79 -20.20 -53.07
CA GLU A 70 -5.61 -20.53 -52.26
C GLU A 70 -5.00 -19.27 -51.63
N ASP A 71 -4.93 -18.17 -52.38
CA ASP A 71 -4.55 -16.84 -51.87
C ASP A 71 -5.49 -16.42 -50.73
N SER A 72 -6.80 -16.57 -50.92
CA SER A 72 -7.80 -16.22 -49.89
C SER A 72 -7.67 -17.08 -48.64
N LYS A 73 -7.42 -18.40 -48.79
CA LYS A 73 -7.16 -19.29 -47.66
C LYS A 73 -5.87 -18.89 -46.93
N SER A 74 -4.82 -18.53 -47.68
CA SER A 74 -3.55 -18.11 -47.09
C SER A 74 -3.70 -16.82 -46.29
N ALA A 75 -4.29 -15.79 -46.88
CA ALA A 75 -4.55 -14.52 -46.19
C ALA A 75 -5.35 -14.73 -44.90
N ARG A 76 -6.38 -15.58 -44.92
CA ARG A 76 -7.14 -15.93 -43.70
C ARG A 76 -6.31 -16.66 -42.66
N ARG A 77 -5.38 -17.53 -43.05
CA ARG A 77 -4.48 -18.21 -42.11
C ARG A 77 -3.55 -17.20 -41.45
N ASP A 78 -3.02 -16.26 -42.22
CA ASP A 78 -2.12 -15.22 -41.73
C ASP A 78 -2.86 -14.27 -40.76
N ASP A 79 -4.05 -13.80 -41.13
CA ASP A 79 -4.89 -12.98 -40.26
C ASP A 79 -5.26 -13.71 -38.96
N ASN A 80 -5.61 -15.00 -39.04
CA ASN A 80 -5.93 -15.81 -37.86
C ASN A 80 -4.72 -15.98 -36.94
N LEU A 81 -3.53 -16.16 -37.51
CA LEU A 81 -2.29 -16.26 -36.76
C LEU A 81 -1.98 -14.93 -36.04
N GLU A 82 -2.07 -13.81 -36.76
CA GLU A 82 -1.86 -12.48 -36.18
C GLU A 82 -2.86 -12.20 -35.05
N ASN A 83 -4.14 -12.49 -35.28
CA ASN A 83 -5.19 -12.35 -34.27
C ASN A 83 -4.92 -13.24 -33.05
N SER A 84 -4.49 -14.48 -33.25
CA SER A 84 -4.14 -15.39 -32.16
C SER A 84 -2.97 -14.86 -31.32
N LEU A 85 -1.93 -14.33 -31.97
CA LEU A 85 -0.78 -13.73 -31.29
C LEU A 85 -1.21 -12.50 -30.48
N LYS A 86 -2.04 -11.64 -31.07
CA LYS A 86 -2.58 -10.45 -30.39
C LYS A 86 -3.45 -10.81 -29.18
N ILE A 87 -4.32 -11.82 -29.30
CA ILE A 87 -5.12 -12.32 -28.19
C ILE A 87 -4.24 -12.87 -27.07
N HIS A 88 -3.21 -13.65 -27.41
CA HIS A 88 -2.27 -14.18 -26.42
C HIS A 88 -1.60 -13.05 -25.64
N HIS A 89 -1.04 -12.07 -26.35
CA HIS A 89 -0.39 -10.91 -25.74
C HIS A 89 -1.33 -10.13 -24.81
N LEU A 90 -2.53 -9.78 -25.29
CA LEU A 90 -3.53 -9.08 -24.48
C LEU A 90 -3.97 -9.91 -23.26
N THR A 91 -3.99 -11.24 -23.38
CA THR A 91 -4.31 -12.13 -22.26
C THR A 91 -3.21 -12.11 -21.20
N GLU A 92 -1.93 -12.07 -21.61
CA GLU A 92 -0.81 -11.91 -20.68
C GLU A 92 -0.79 -10.54 -20.01
N GLU A 93 -0.99 -9.46 -20.76
CA GLU A 93 -1.10 -8.12 -20.19
C GLU A 93 -2.24 -8.04 -19.17
N LYS A 94 -3.41 -8.61 -19.48
CA LYS A 94 -4.53 -8.70 -18.55
C LYS A 94 -4.13 -9.44 -17.26
N ARG A 95 -3.48 -10.61 -17.37
CA ARG A 95 -3.03 -11.36 -16.18
C ARG A 95 -2.06 -10.56 -15.32
N ASN A 96 -1.14 -9.82 -15.94
CA ASN A 96 -0.20 -8.96 -15.24
C ASN A 96 -0.92 -7.80 -14.53
N LEU A 97 -1.91 -7.19 -15.18
CA LEU A 97 -2.73 -6.15 -14.57
C LEU A 97 -3.56 -6.68 -13.41
N ASP A 98 -4.16 -7.87 -13.55
CA ASP A 98 -4.93 -8.51 -12.48
C ASP A 98 -4.03 -8.77 -11.25
N ALA A 99 -2.82 -9.31 -11.45
CA ALA A 99 -1.86 -9.53 -10.36
C ALA A 99 -1.40 -8.23 -9.69
N ASN A 100 -1.17 -7.17 -10.48
CA ASN A 100 -0.80 -5.86 -9.94
C ASN A 100 -1.94 -5.23 -9.15
N TYR A 101 -3.18 -5.42 -9.60
CA TYR A 101 -4.37 -4.94 -8.90
C TYR A 101 -4.55 -5.66 -7.56
N ASP A 102 -4.42 -6.99 -7.54
CA ASP A 102 -4.52 -7.78 -6.31
C ASP A 102 -3.48 -7.33 -5.27
N LYS A 103 -2.24 -7.11 -5.70
CA LYS A 103 -1.18 -6.58 -4.85
C LYS A 103 -1.50 -5.18 -4.32
N LEU A 104 -2.02 -4.29 -5.17
CA LEU A 104 -2.39 -2.93 -4.76
C LEU A 104 -3.50 -2.95 -3.70
N VAL A 105 -4.48 -3.84 -3.85
CA VAL A 105 -5.54 -4.05 -2.85
C VAL A 105 -4.94 -4.51 -1.53
N GLU A 106 -3.99 -5.44 -1.56
CA GLU A 106 -3.28 -5.89 -0.35
C GLU A 106 -2.53 -4.73 0.34
N ASP A 107 -1.74 -3.96 -0.41
CA ASP A 107 -0.97 -2.82 0.10
C ASP A 107 -1.90 -1.76 0.73
N VAL A 108 -3.04 -1.45 0.10
CA VAL A 108 -4.03 -0.50 0.63
C VAL A 108 -4.64 -1.00 1.95
N ASN A 109 -4.99 -2.29 2.02
CA ASN A 109 -5.52 -2.88 3.26
C ASN A 109 -4.49 -2.83 4.39
N GLN A 110 -3.21 -3.10 4.10
CA GLN A 110 -2.14 -2.99 5.09
C GLN A 110 -2.00 -1.54 5.59
N LEU A 111 -2.02 -0.55 4.68
CA LEU A 111 -1.95 0.87 5.04
C LEU A 111 -3.15 1.30 5.91
N LEU A 112 -4.35 0.82 5.61
CA LEU A 112 -5.54 1.11 6.40
C LEU A 112 -5.41 0.57 7.83
N ASN A 113 -4.99 -0.68 7.98
CA ASN A 113 -4.76 -1.30 9.28
C ASN A 113 -3.70 -0.54 10.10
N LEU A 114 -2.61 -0.11 9.45
CA LEU A 114 -1.56 0.69 10.08
C LEU A 114 -2.10 2.05 10.54
N ALA A 115 -2.89 2.73 9.71
CA ALA A 115 -3.49 4.01 10.05
C ALA A 115 -4.46 3.90 11.25
N GLU A 116 -5.26 2.83 11.30
CA GLU A 116 -6.15 2.56 12.43
C GLU A 116 -5.37 2.30 13.73
N ALA A 117 -4.32 1.47 13.67
CA ALA A 117 -3.44 1.20 14.79
C ALA A 117 -2.74 2.47 15.30
N GLN A 118 -2.18 3.28 14.40
CA GLN A 118 -1.59 4.58 14.73
C GLN A 118 -2.62 5.51 15.39
N GLY A 119 -3.85 5.56 14.87
CA GLY A 119 -4.94 6.34 15.44
C GLY A 119 -5.27 5.91 16.88
N MET A 120 -5.26 4.61 17.18
CA MET A 120 -5.43 4.10 18.54
C MET A 120 -4.30 4.52 19.49
N VAL A 121 -3.06 4.41 19.04
CA VAL A 121 -1.89 4.83 19.83
C VAL A 121 -1.95 6.32 20.14
N ILE A 122 -2.22 7.16 19.14
CA ILE A 122 -2.33 8.61 19.31
C ILE A 122 -3.45 8.97 20.31
N ARG A 123 -4.62 8.33 20.20
CA ARG A 123 -5.72 8.55 21.17
C ARG A 123 -5.31 8.18 22.59
N THR A 124 -4.64 7.06 22.77
CA THR A 124 -4.17 6.58 24.07
C THR A 124 -3.13 7.51 24.67
N GLN A 125 -2.14 7.92 23.88
CA GLN A 125 -1.11 8.87 24.31
C GLN A 125 -1.72 10.22 24.70
N LYS A 126 -2.67 10.73 23.91
CA LYS A 126 -3.38 11.98 24.21
C LYS A 126 -4.16 11.89 25.53
N ALA A 127 -4.83 10.77 25.78
CA ALA A 127 -5.56 10.54 27.03
C ALA A 127 -4.61 10.49 28.24
N ASN A 128 -3.47 9.81 28.12
CA ASN A 128 -2.47 9.74 29.18
C ASN A 128 -1.87 11.10 29.49
N HIS A 129 -1.49 11.87 28.46
CA HIS A 129 -0.96 13.21 28.63
C HIS A 129 -1.97 14.16 29.30
N LEU A 130 -3.27 14.02 29.01
CA LEU A 130 -4.30 14.83 29.67
C LEU A 130 -4.38 14.51 31.17
N LYS A 131 -4.40 13.23 31.54
CA LYS A 131 -4.39 12.79 32.95
C LYS A 131 -3.16 13.27 33.70
N GLU A 132 -1.99 13.19 33.09
CA GLU A 132 -0.74 13.67 33.69
C GLU A 132 -0.76 15.19 33.89
N LYS A 133 -1.28 15.94 32.91
CA LYS A 133 -1.45 17.39 33.02
C LYS A 133 -2.41 17.78 34.15
N GLU A 134 -3.51 17.06 34.32
CA GLU A 134 -4.46 17.27 35.43
C GLU A 134 -3.77 17.03 36.79
N LYS A 135 -3.04 15.91 36.92
CA LYS A 135 -2.28 15.59 38.14
C LYS A 135 -1.24 16.66 38.48
N LEU A 136 -0.45 17.10 37.50
CA LEU A 136 0.52 18.17 37.67
C LEU A 136 -0.13 19.50 38.04
N SER A 137 -1.33 19.79 37.53
CA SER A 137 -2.08 21.00 37.89
C SER A 137 -2.50 20.96 39.36
N GLU A 138 -2.97 19.81 39.83
CA GLU A 138 -3.38 19.62 41.23
C GLU A 138 -2.17 19.70 42.18
N GLU A 139 -1.06 19.05 41.84
CA GLU A 139 0.20 19.15 42.58
C GLU A 139 0.72 20.59 42.64
N ASN A 140 0.67 21.34 41.53
CA ASN A 140 1.06 22.74 41.49
C ASN A 140 0.17 23.63 42.37
N TYR A 141 -1.13 23.37 42.40
CA TYR A 141 -2.06 24.07 43.27
C TYR A 141 -1.73 23.82 44.75
N ASN A 142 -1.49 22.57 45.12
CA ASN A 142 -1.12 22.19 46.49
C ASN A 142 0.22 22.80 46.92
N LEU A 143 1.23 22.79 46.04
CA LEU A 143 2.52 23.44 46.29
C LEU A 143 2.35 24.95 46.50
N LYS A 144 1.49 25.62 45.71
CA LYS A 144 1.15 27.04 45.90
C LYS A 144 0.66 27.32 47.32
N LEU A 145 -0.30 26.53 47.78
CA LEU A 145 -0.88 26.66 49.12
C LEU A 145 0.18 26.44 50.22
N GLN A 146 1.13 25.54 50.00
CA GLN A 146 2.21 25.29 50.94
C GLN A 146 3.23 26.45 50.97
N VAL A 147 3.57 27.01 49.81
CA VAL A 147 4.44 28.20 49.70
C VAL A 147 3.81 29.39 50.43
N ASP A 148 2.51 29.64 50.24
CA ASP A 148 1.79 30.73 50.92
C ASP A 148 1.81 30.57 52.45
N LYS A 149 1.69 29.33 52.95
CA LYS A 149 1.80 29.03 54.39
C LYS A 149 3.21 29.31 54.92
N LEU A 150 4.24 28.90 54.19
CA LEU A 150 5.62 29.12 54.56
C LEU A 150 5.96 30.62 54.58
N SER A 151 5.54 31.39 53.56
CA SER A 151 5.70 32.84 53.52
C SER A 151 5.09 33.53 54.75
N LYS A 152 3.85 33.17 55.12
CA LYS A 152 3.21 33.69 56.35
C LYS A 152 3.97 33.33 57.63
N SER A 153 4.59 32.14 57.67
CA SER A 153 5.41 31.73 58.82
C SER A 153 6.73 32.49 58.88
N GLU A 154 7.34 32.77 57.74
CA GLU A 154 8.56 33.57 57.61
C GLU A 154 8.33 35.02 58.10
N ASP A 155 7.23 35.65 57.67
CA ASP A 155 6.86 36.99 58.14
C ASP A 155 6.73 37.07 59.66
N LYS A 156 6.08 36.08 60.28
CA LYS A 156 5.98 35.98 61.74
C LYS A 156 7.35 35.84 62.40
N LEU A 157 8.22 35.00 61.84
CA LEU A 157 9.55 34.74 62.38
C LEU A 157 10.44 35.99 62.28
N ASN A 158 10.34 36.73 61.17
CA ASN A 158 11.01 38.03 61.01
C ASN A 158 10.51 39.07 62.03
N GLY A 159 9.20 39.11 62.28
CA GLY A 159 8.62 39.95 63.35
C GLY A 159 9.18 39.61 64.73
N LEU A 160 9.27 38.32 65.07
CA LEU A 160 9.86 37.86 66.33
C LEU A 160 11.34 38.21 66.46
N LYS A 161 12.14 38.03 65.40
CA LYS A 161 13.57 38.41 65.37
C LYS A 161 13.76 39.89 65.69
N LYS A 162 12.98 40.77 65.06
CA LYS A 162 13.01 42.21 65.34
C LYS A 162 12.64 42.53 66.78
N GLY A 163 11.67 41.81 67.34
CA GLY A 163 11.31 41.91 68.76
C GLY A 163 12.48 41.55 69.69
N ILE A 164 13.18 40.44 69.41
CA ILE A 164 14.36 40.01 70.16
C ILE A 164 15.49 41.05 70.07
N GLU A 165 15.77 41.60 68.89
CA GLU A 165 16.78 42.66 68.71
C GLU A 165 16.49 43.90 69.58
N ASN A 166 15.22 44.31 69.66
CA ASN A 166 14.81 45.43 70.51
C ASN A 166 15.00 45.11 72.00
N LEU A 167 14.65 43.90 72.44
CA LEU A 167 14.87 43.46 73.82
C LEU A 167 16.36 43.39 74.18
N ILE A 168 17.20 42.94 73.24
CA ILE A 168 18.67 42.92 73.38
C ILE A 168 19.20 44.34 73.60
N LYS A 169 18.79 45.30 72.76
CA LYS A 169 19.18 46.72 72.91
C LYS A 169 18.75 47.26 74.28
N ARG A 170 17.50 47.03 74.68
CA ARG A 170 16.98 47.49 75.96
C ARG A 170 17.71 46.88 77.15
N ARG A 171 18.05 45.59 77.08
CA ARG A 171 18.88 44.92 78.09
C ARG A 171 20.25 45.59 78.21
N ASP A 172 20.89 45.90 77.10
CA ASP A 172 22.23 46.50 77.11
C ASP A 172 22.20 47.95 77.63
N GLU A 173 21.15 48.72 77.33
CA GLU A 173 20.87 50.02 77.98
C GLU A 173 20.71 49.88 79.51
N LEU A 174 19.89 48.94 79.96
CA LEU A 174 19.66 48.71 81.39
C LEU A 174 20.94 48.29 82.11
N LYS A 175 21.81 47.47 81.49
CA LYS A 175 23.12 47.13 82.06
C LYS A 175 23.99 48.37 82.29
N ILE A 176 24.00 49.31 81.35
CA ILE A 176 24.73 50.59 81.49
C ILE A 176 24.13 51.40 82.66
N GLN A 177 22.80 51.55 82.71
CA GLN A 177 22.13 52.27 83.80
C GLN A 177 22.42 51.68 85.18
N ILE A 178 22.41 50.35 85.31
CA ILE A 178 22.77 49.65 86.56
C ILE A 178 24.22 49.95 86.96
N ALA A 179 25.16 49.91 86.00
CA ALA A 179 26.57 50.21 86.27
C ALA A 179 26.76 51.66 86.78
N ASP A 180 26.03 52.62 86.21
CA ASP A 180 26.06 54.01 86.65
C ASP A 180 25.47 54.19 88.06
N GLN A 181 24.35 53.52 88.35
CA GLN A 181 23.75 53.52 89.69
C GLN A 181 24.67 52.90 90.74
N LEU A 182 25.37 51.81 90.42
CA LEU A 182 26.35 51.18 91.33
C LEU A 182 27.49 52.14 91.66
N LYS A 183 28.07 52.83 90.67
CA LYS A 183 29.11 53.86 90.92
C LYS A 183 28.60 55.01 91.78
N ALA A 184 27.36 55.45 91.57
CA ALA A 184 26.75 56.50 92.38
C ALA A 184 26.56 56.03 93.84
N LEU A 185 26.17 54.77 94.03
CA LEU A 185 26.01 54.15 95.35
C LEU A 185 27.34 54.05 96.09
N GLU A 186 28.42 53.60 95.41
CA GLU A 186 29.78 53.57 95.96
C GLU A 186 30.25 54.96 96.41
N LYS A 187 30.04 56.00 95.59
CA LYS A 187 30.32 57.40 95.96
C LYS A 187 29.53 57.84 97.19
N ASN A 188 28.24 57.51 97.25
CA ASN A 188 27.40 57.87 98.39
C ASN A 188 27.84 57.14 99.67
N GLN A 189 28.24 55.86 99.58
CA GLN A 189 28.83 55.12 100.69
C GLN A 189 30.13 55.75 101.19
N GLN A 190 31.02 56.19 100.28
CA GLN A 190 32.24 56.93 100.65
C GLN A 190 31.92 58.23 101.39
N LYS A 191 30.94 59.01 100.93
CA LYS A 191 30.49 60.24 101.62
C LYS A 191 29.92 59.97 103.02
N LEU A 192 29.10 58.93 103.17
CA LEU A 192 28.57 58.52 104.48
C LEU A 192 29.67 58.10 105.44
N LYS A 193 30.72 57.43 104.94
CA LYS A 193 31.90 57.09 105.74
C LYS A 193 32.64 58.35 106.23
N MET A 194 32.91 59.31 105.32
CA MET A 194 33.49 60.61 105.70
C MET A 194 32.64 61.36 106.74
N MET A 195 31.31 61.39 106.60
CA MET A 195 30.43 62.03 107.60
C MET A 195 30.47 61.33 108.96
N ARG A 196 30.55 60.00 108.98
CA ARG A 196 30.71 59.22 110.24
C ARG A 196 32.04 59.54 110.90
N ASP A 197 33.12 59.60 110.13
CA ASP A 197 34.46 59.94 110.63
C ASP A 197 34.53 61.38 111.20
N ILE A 198 33.65 62.30 110.77
CA ILE A 198 33.51 63.67 111.33
C ILE A 198 32.71 63.69 112.64
N LEU A 199 31.76 62.76 112.84
CA LEU A 199 30.90 62.72 114.03
C LEU A 199 31.52 61.94 115.20
N ASP A 200 32.48 61.05 114.93
CA ASP A 200 33.16 60.20 115.91
C ASP A 200 34.53 60.77 116.40
N GLY A 201 34.88 62.01 116.04
CA GLY A 201 36.10 62.72 116.46
C GLY A 201 35.80 64.09 117.09
#